data_AF-A0A523YKG3-F1
#
_entry.id   AF-A0A523YKG3-F1
#
_cell.length_a   1.000
_cell.length_b   1.000
_cell.length_c   1.000
_cell.angle_alpha   90.00
_cell.angle_beta   90.00
_cell.angle_gamma   90.00
#
_symmetry.space_group_name_H-M   'P 1'
#
loop_
_entity.id
_entity.type
_entity.pdbx_description
1 polymer ?
#
loop_
_entity_poly.entity_id
_entity_poly.type
_entity_poly.pdbx_seq_one_letter_code
_entity_poly.pdbx_strand_id
1 'polypeptide(L)'
;MVLLAFGQGPYSIRWWIDMSYIHEALNKAQKERDAHHGKYSGILSNGRRKKGAFSRRPVLWIALAIIVIFVAFAYYSWLDSRRPQPPATSEHKYKIPAETSRPKPVLDAKKYYDRGRVFYKKGRLRDARRLYGEALKIDPGYVDALNNLAVIYMHEKNFSAAQRNLEKAIRLKPADVDPYYNLACVFAIKGEVSKSLSHLKKAVSMDRSVRQWAQKDADLNNVRRAPEFKDIIR
;
A
#
# COMPACT_ATOMS: atom_id res chain seq x y z
N MET A 1 -73.06 36.72 2.82
CA MET A 1 -72.01 37.53 3.48
C MET A 1 -71.59 36.78 4.74
N VAL A 2 -70.45 36.08 4.75
CA VAL A 2 -69.10 36.54 5.15
C VAL A 2 -68.74 36.03 6.57
N LEU A 3 -67.71 35.15 6.63
CA LEU A 3 -66.75 34.81 7.71
C LEU A 3 -67.30 34.03 8.93
N LEU A 4 -66.67 32.94 9.43
CA LEU A 4 -65.28 32.76 9.92
C LEU A 4 -64.79 31.32 9.63
N ALA A 5 -63.74 31.09 8.85
CA ALA A 5 -62.31 31.05 9.20
C ALA A 5 -61.87 29.86 10.10
N PHE A 6 -61.70 28.68 9.48
CA PHE A 6 -60.87 27.59 10.02
C PHE A 6 -59.39 27.92 9.80
N GLY A 7 -58.61 27.93 10.88
CA GLY A 7 -57.16 28.11 10.83
C GLY A 7 -56.45 26.88 10.25
N GLN A 8 -55.92 27.01 9.04
CA GLN A 8 -54.92 26.11 8.47
C GLN A 8 -53.59 26.89 8.44
N GLY A 9 -52.68 26.54 9.37
CA GLY A 9 -51.35 27.15 9.44
C GLY A 9 -50.42 26.63 8.34
N PRO A 10 -49.47 27.45 7.82
CA PRO A 10 -48.63 27.14 6.67
C PRO A 10 -47.39 26.30 7.02
N TYR A 11 -47.52 25.28 7.86
CA TYR A 11 -46.36 24.54 8.40
C TYR A 11 -46.23 23.07 7.96
N SER A 12 -46.87 22.63 6.87
CA SER A 12 -46.80 21.21 6.47
C SER A 12 -45.97 20.88 5.22
N ILE A 13 -45.34 21.84 4.54
CA ILE A 13 -44.63 21.57 3.26
C ILE A 13 -43.11 21.83 3.35
N ARG A 14 -42.61 22.47 4.43
CA ARG A 14 -41.18 22.78 4.57
C ARG A 14 -40.31 21.63 5.11
N TRP A 15 -40.91 20.53 5.55
CA TRP A 15 -40.19 19.37 6.09
C TRP A 15 -39.76 18.31 5.05
N TRP A 16 -40.19 18.43 3.79
CA TRP A 16 -39.82 17.48 2.73
C TRP A 16 -38.62 17.90 1.88
N ILE A 17 -38.21 19.18 1.94
CA ILE A 17 -37.08 19.70 1.15
C ILE A 17 -35.77 19.71 1.97
N ASP A 18 -35.84 19.71 3.31
CA ASP A 18 -34.64 19.74 4.17
C ASP A 18 -34.02 18.36 4.50
N MET A 19 -34.66 17.25 4.12
CA MET A 19 -34.08 15.91 4.34
C MET A 19 -33.30 15.33 3.15
N SER A 20 -33.40 15.90 1.95
CA SER A 20 -32.61 15.43 0.79
C SER A 20 -31.15 15.90 0.87
N TYR A 21 -30.90 17.10 1.42
CA TYR A 21 -29.56 17.68 1.54
C TYR A 21 -28.72 16.98 2.61
N ILE A 22 -29.35 16.56 3.72
CA ILE A 22 -28.68 15.82 4.79
C ILE A 22 -28.30 14.41 4.33
N HIS A 23 -29.15 13.76 3.51
CA HIS A 23 -28.85 12.43 2.97
C HIS A 23 -27.71 12.46 1.93
N GLU A 24 -27.64 13.49 1.10
CA GLU A 24 -26.57 13.64 0.10
C GLU A 24 -25.25 14.06 0.74
N ALA A 25 -25.28 14.93 1.76
CA ALA A 25 -24.10 15.30 2.55
C ALA A 25 -23.57 14.11 3.36
N LEU A 26 -24.44 13.28 3.96
CA LEU A 26 -24.03 12.04 4.63
C LEU A 26 -23.50 11.01 3.64
N ASN A 27 -24.13 10.81 2.49
CA ASN A 27 -23.62 9.89 1.47
C ASN A 27 -22.28 10.38 0.90
N LYS A 28 -22.08 11.69 0.75
CA LYS A 28 -20.81 12.25 0.30
C LYS A 28 -19.73 12.14 1.39
N ALA A 29 -20.04 12.43 2.65
CA ALA A 29 -19.13 12.23 3.77
C ALA A 29 -18.78 10.74 3.97
N GLN A 30 -19.75 9.84 3.77
CA GLN A 30 -19.55 8.39 3.79
C GLN A 30 -18.69 7.95 2.60
N LYS A 31 -18.93 8.48 1.40
CA LYS A 31 -18.17 8.17 0.18
C LYS A 31 -16.76 8.77 0.20
N GLU A 32 -16.54 9.87 0.91
CA GLU A 32 -15.21 10.48 1.17
C GLU A 32 -14.44 9.71 2.25
N ARG A 33 -15.12 9.25 3.31
CA ARG A 33 -14.56 8.28 4.27
C ARG A 33 -14.22 6.95 3.59
N ASP A 34 -15.10 6.47 2.72
CA ASP A 34 -14.92 5.23 1.96
C ASP A 34 -13.91 5.38 0.79
N ALA A 35 -13.66 6.61 0.31
CA ALA A 35 -12.66 6.91 -0.71
C ALA A 35 -11.22 6.92 -0.17
N HIS A 36 -11.06 7.07 1.15
CA HIS A 36 -9.78 6.86 1.83
C HIS A 36 -9.37 5.40 1.85
N HIS A 37 -10.32 4.47 1.81
CA HIS A 37 -10.02 3.04 1.75
C HIS A 37 -9.56 2.65 0.34
N GLY A 38 -8.24 2.66 0.12
CA GLY A 38 -7.63 1.85 -0.92
C GLY A 38 -7.94 0.40 -0.61
N LYS A 39 -9.06 -0.13 -1.11
CA LYS A 39 -9.54 -1.52 -0.91
C LYS A 39 -8.35 -2.47 -0.82
N TYR A 40 -8.16 -3.05 0.36
CA TYR A 40 -7.19 -4.12 0.56
C TYR A 40 -7.59 -5.31 -0.33
N SER A 41 -6.79 -5.58 -1.36
CA SER A 41 -6.93 -6.76 -2.20
C SER A 41 -6.03 -7.84 -1.61
N GLY A 42 -6.62 -8.80 -0.89
CA GLY A 42 -5.89 -9.87 -0.22
C GLY A 42 -4.83 -10.54 -1.10
N ILE A 43 -3.69 -10.90 -0.51
CA ILE A 43 -2.51 -11.38 -1.23
C ILE A 43 -2.78 -12.77 -1.82
N LEU A 44 -3.55 -13.60 -1.08
CA LEU A 44 -3.81 -14.99 -1.47
C LEU A 44 -4.83 -15.14 -2.61
N SER A 45 -5.54 -14.09 -3.05
CA SER A 45 -6.57 -14.22 -4.10
C SER A 45 -6.02 -14.22 -5.54
N ASN A 46 -4.76 -13.84 -5.77
CA ASN A 46 -4.20 -13.61 -7.12
C ASN A 46 -3.32 -14.74 -7.71
N GLY A 47 -3.40 -15.96 -7.17
CA GLY A 47 -2.44 -17.04 -7.45
C GLY A 47 -2.96 -18.24 -8.27
N ARG A 48 -3.33 -18.07 -9.55
CA ARG A 48 -3.33 -19.21 -10.50
C ARG A 48 -2.53 -18.86 -11.76
N ARG A 49 -1.20 -19.02 -11.68
CA ARG A 49 -0.35 -19.15 -12.87
C ARG A 49 -0.18 -20.65 -13.18
N LYS A 50 -0.62 -21.06 -14.37
CA LYS A 50 -0.45 -22.43 -14.89
C LYS A 50 1.04 -22.76 -14.98
N LYS A 51 1.48 -23.86 -14.36
CA LYS A 51 2.83 -24.41 -14.53
C LYS A 51 2.89 -25.09 -15.91
N GLY A 52 3.59 -24.48 -16.85
CA GLY A 52 3.92 -25.10 -18.14
C GLY A 52 4.98 -26.17 -17.95
N ALA A 53 4.78 -27.32 -18.59
CA ALA A 53 5.66 -28.48 -18.54
C ALA A 53 7.07 -28.14 -19.06
N PHE A 54 8.09 -28.44 -18.26
CA PHE A 54 9.50 -28.23 -18.59
C PHE A 54 9.98 -29.38 -19.47
N SER A 55 9.96 -29.20 -20.79
CA SER A 55 10.56 -30.16 -21.74
C SER A 55 12.09 -30.10 -21.66
N ARG A 56 12.74 -31.26 -21.72
CA ARG A 56 14.20 -31.49 -21.54
C ARG A 56 15.11 -30.92 -22.66
N ARG A 57 14.86 -29.71 -23.14
CA ARG A 57 15.67 -29.03 -24.19
C ARG A 57 16.48 -27.77 -23.77
N PRO A 58 16.59 -27.29 -22.51
CA PRO A 58 17.30 -26.04 -22.23
C PRO A 58 18.80 -26.21 -21.90
N VAL A 59 19.30 -27.41 -21.64
CA VAL A 59 20.69 -27.61 -21.16
C VAL A 59 21.72 -27.14 -22.19
N LEU A 60 21.50 -27.42 -23.48
CA LEU A 60 22.39 -27.00 -24.56
C LEU A 60 22.43 -25.47 -24.72
N TRP A 61 21.29 -24.79 -24.60
CA TRP A 61 21.22 -23.33 -24.70
C TRP A 61 21.83 -22.62 -23.49
N ILE A 62 21.71 -23.22 -22.30
CA ILE A 62 22.37 -22.72 -21.09
C ILE A 62 23.89 -22.87 -21.20
N ALA A 63 24.37 -24.02 -21.68
CA ALA A 63 25.80 -24.24 -21.92
C ALA A 63 26.37 -23.24 -22.94
N LEU A 64 25.63 -22.99 -24.03
CA LEU A 64 26.04 -22.04 -25.06
C LEU A 64 26.08 -20.59 -24.52
N ALA A 65 25.12 -20.21 -23.68
CA ALA A 65 25.11 -18.90 -23.03
C ALA A 65 26.29 -18.72 -22.05
N ILE A 66 26.65 -19.77 -21.29
CA ILE A 66 27.80 -19.74 -20.38
C ILE A 66 29.10 -19.55 -21.17
N ILE A 67 29.26 -20.25 -22.30
CA ILE A 67 30.45 -20.10 -23.17
C ILE A 67 30.56 -18.67 -23.70
N VAL A 68 29.47 -18.07 -24.15
CA VAL A 68 29.47 -16.67 -24.63
C VAL A 68 29.87 -15.69 -23.52
N ILE A 69 29.39 -15.90 -22.29
CA ILE A 69 29.77 -15.07 -21.13
C ILE A 69 31.27 -15.20 -20.83
N PHE A 70 31.82 -16.42 -20.88
CA PHE A 70 33.25 -16.65 -20.66
C PHE A 70 34.12 -16.02 -21.74
N VAL A 71 33.71 -16.09 -23.01
CA VAL A 71 34.43 -15.43 -24.12
C VAL A 71 34.37 -13.91 -23.97
N ALA A 72 33.21 -13.35 -23.61
CA ALA A 72 33.06 -11.92 -23.36
C ALA A 72 33.91 -11.45 -22.17
N PHE A 73 33.99 -12.25 -21.10
CA PHE A 73 34.82 -11.97 -19.94
C PHE A 73 36.31 -12.01 -20.28
N ALA A 74 36.76 -13.04 -21.01
CA ALA A 74 38.15 -13.15 -21.47
C ALA A 74 38.53 -11.98 -22.40
N TYR A 75 37.63 -11.61 -23.32
CA TYR A 75 37.80 -10.46 -24.18
C TYR A 75 37.87 -9.14 -23.38
N TYR A 76 36.98 -8.96 -22.41
CA TYR A 76 36.97 -7.77 -21.55
C TYR A 76 38.25 -7.67 -20.70
N SER A 77 38.71 -8.79 -20.12
CA SER A 77 39.94 -8.84 -19.33
C SER A 77 41.21 -8.59 -20.16
N TRP A 78 41.26 -9.09 -21.40
CA TRP A 78 42.37 -8.85 -22.32
C TRP A 78 42.40 -7.38 -22.80
N LEU A 79 41.23 -6.77 -22.98
CA LEU A 79 41.11 -5.36 -23.34
C LEU A 79 41.53 -4.43 -22.18
N ASP A 80 41.25 -4.82 -20.94
CA ASP A 80 41.67 -4.07 -19.74
C ASP A 80 43.20 -4.09 -19.55
N SER A 81 43.85 -5.20 -19.88
CA SER A 81 45.32 -5.35 -19.81
C SER A 81 46.11 -4.45 -20.77
N ARG A 82 45.45 -3.85 -21.77
CA ARG A 82 46.05 -2.90 -22.72
C ARG A 82 45.78 -1.44 -22.38
N ARG A 83 45.08 -1.17 -21.27
CA ARG A 83 44.82 0.21 -20.83
C ARG A 83 46.07 0.76 -20.14
N PRO A 84 46.63 1.89 -20.60
CA PRO A 84 47.68 2.55 -19.85
C PRO A 84 47.15 2.93 -18.47
N GLN A 85 47.92 2.64 -17.42
CA GLN A 85 47.64 3.07 -16.05
C GLN A 85 47.48 4.60 -16.07
N PRO A 86 46.36 5.17 -15.57
CA PRO A 86 46.28 6.61 -15.41
C PRO A 86 47.38 7.05 -14.43
N PRO A 87 48.05 8.19 -14.67
CA PRO A 87 49.11 8.65 -13.79
C PRO A 87 48.59 8.74 -12.35
N ALA A 88 49.43 8.33 -11.39
CA ALA A 88 49.13 8.41 -9.97
C ALA A 88 48.71 9.85 -9.63
N THR A 89 47.41 10.04 -9.40
CA THR A 89 46.86 11.35 -9.03
C THR A 89 47.20 11.57 -7.57
N SER A 90 48.01 12.59 -7.31
CA SER A 90 48.13 13.21 -6.00
C SER A 90 46.72 13.55 -5.49
N GLU A 91 46.49 13.40 -4.19
CA GLU A 91 45.22 13.71 -3.53
C GLU A 91 44.81 15.17 -3.78
N HIS A 92 44.13 15.41 -4.90
CA HIS A 92 43.36 16.62 -5.10
C HIS A 92 42.08 16.45 -4.30
N LYS A 93 42.11 17.04 -3.10
CA LYS A 93 40.95 17.31 -2.24
C LYS A 93 39.85 17.94 -3.10
N TYR A 94 38.95 17.09 -3.60
CA TYR A 94 37.92 17.50 -4.54
C TYR A 94 36.93 18.40 -3.79
N LYS A 95 37.14 19.71 -3.91
CA LYS A 95 36.22 20.72 -3.38
C LYS A 95 35.00 20.67 -4.28
N ILE A 96 33.92 20.06 -3.78
CA ILE A 96 32.61 20.06 -4.45
C ILE A 96 32.31 21.52 -4.82
N PRO A 97 32.20 21.87 -6.12
CA PRO A 97 31.75 23.19 -6.51
C PRO A 97 30.38 23.40 -5.88
N ALA A 98 30.16 24.53 -5.23
CA ALA A 98 28.86 24.88 -4.68
C ALA A 98 27.81 24.65 -5.77
N GLU A 99 27.03 23.58 -5.59
CA GLU A 99 25.91 23.24 -6.45
C GLU A 99 25.02 24.48 -6.42
N THR A 100 25.08 25.27 -7.49
CA THR A 100 24.21 26.42 -7.66
C THR A 100 22.81 25.88 -7.48
N SER A 101 22.16 26.34 -6.41
CA SER A 101 20.91 25.85 -5.91
C SER A 101 19.84 26.05 -6.97
N ARG A 102 19.74 25.12 -7.92
CA ARG A 102 18.43 24.81 -8.48
C ARG A 102 17.63 24.40 -7.25
N PRO A 103 16.60 25.16 -6.83
CA PRO A 103 15.76 24.69 -5.75
C PRO A 103 15.31 23.30 -6.19
N LYS A 104 15.71 22.25 -5.44
CA LYS A 104 15.04 20.96 -5.55
C LYS A 104 13.56 21.34 -5.48
N PRO A 105 12.75 21.04 -6.52
CA PRO A 105 11.36 21.43 -6.47
C PRO A 105 10.85 20.93 -5.13
N VAL A 106 10.31 21.82 -4.31
CA VAL A 106 9.74 21.46 -3.00
C VAL A 106 8.59 20.53 -3.34
N LEU A 107 8.92 19.25 -3.47
CA LEU A 107 8.00 18.26 -3.96
C LEU A 107 7.15 17.88 -2.77
N ASP A 108 5.86 18.05 -2.95
CA ASP A 108 4.87 17.64 -1.98
C ASP A 108 4.87 16.10 -1.89
N ALA A 109 5.03 15.55 -0.67
CA ALA A 109 4.91 14.14 -0.39
C ALA A 109 3.59 13.57 -0.95
N LYS A 110 2.51 14.37 -0.88
CA LYS A 110 1.20 14.02 -1.42
C LYS A 110 1.23 13.78 -2.92
N LYS A 111 2.00 14.55 -3.69
CA LYS A 111 2.10 14.37 -5.16
C LYS A 111 2.75 13.03 -5.51
N TYR A 112 3.80 12.65 -4.79
CA TYR A 112 4.43 11.33 -4.96
C TYR A 112 3.49 10.20 -4.53
N TYR A 113 2.79 10.37 -3.41
CA TYR A 113 1.79 9.42 -2.93
C TYR A 113 0.65 9.22 -3.95
N ASP A 114 0.04 10.30 -4.45
CA ASP A 114 -1.06 10.25 -5.41
C ASP A 114 -0.64 9.56 -6.71
N ARG A 115 0.57 9.86 -7.20
CA ARG A 115 1.14 9.14 -8.36
C ARG A 115 1.38 7.66 -8.05
N GLY A 116 1.90 7.36 -6.86
CA GLY A 116 2.10 6.00 -6.36
C GLY A 116 0.79 5.19 -6.37
N ARG A 117 -0.31 5.79 -5.91
CA ARG A 117 -1.65 5.18 -5.95
C ARG A 117 -2.10 4.84 -7.36
N VAL A 118 -1.85 5.73 -8.33
CA VAL A 118 -2.17 5.47 -9.74
C VAL A 118 -1.42 4.24 -10.25
N PHE A 119 -0.13 4.12 -9.95
CA PHE A 119 0.65 2.93 -10.34
C PHE A 119 0.22 1.66 -9.60
N TYR A 120 -0.12 1.79 -8.31
CA TYR A 120 -0.62 0.68 -7.50
C TYR A 120 -1.91 0.11 -8.10
N LYS A 121 -2.88 0.97 -8.44
CA LYS A 121 -4.13 0.58 -9.11
C LYS A 121 -3.90 -0.09 -10.47
N LYS A 122 -2.82 0.26 -11.17
CA LYS A 122 -2.41 -0.36 -12.44
C LYS A 122 -1.63 -1.68 -12.25
N GLY A 123 -1.47 -2.17 -11.02
CA GLY A 123 -0.68 -3.37 -10.71
C GLY A 123 0.83 -3.18 -10.84
N ARG A 124 1.31 -1.95 -11.09
CA ARG A 124 2.73 -1.61 -11.23
C ARG A 124 3.35 -1.40 -9.84
N LEU A 125 3.43 -2.48 -9.07
CA LEU A 125 3.83 -2.45 -7.66
C LEU A 125 5.24 -1.90 -7.44
N ARG A 126 6.19 -2.18 -8.33
CA ARG A 126 7.56 -1.63 -8.23
C ARG A 126 7.60 -0.10 -8.36
N ASP A 127 6.82 0.45 -9.29
CA ASP A 127 6.72 1.90 -9.46
C ASP A 127 6.01 2.56 -8.29
N ALA A 128 4.91 1.95 -7.82
CA ALA A 128 4.20 2.40 -6.64
C ALA A 128 5.11 2.42 -5.39
N ARG A 129 5.88 1.34 -5.18
CA ARG A 129 6.84 1.23 -4.08
C ARG A 129 7.88 2.34 -4.10
N ARG A 130 8.47 2.61 -5.26
CA ARG A 130 9.41 3.71 -5.43
C ARG A 130 8.78 5.05 -5.07
N LEU A 131 7.58 5.34 -5.59
CA LEU A 131 6.90 6.62 -5.38
C LEU A 131 6.43 6.80 -3.93
N TYR A 132 5.92 5.76 -3.27
CA TYR A 132 5.65 5.82 -1.84
C TYR A 132 6.94 6.02 -1.03
N GLY A 133 8.05 5.41 -1.45
CA GLY A 133 9.36 5.66 -0.86
C GLY A 133 9.81 7.12 -1.00
N GLU A 134 9.61 7.75 -2.15
CA GLU A 134 9.88 9.18 -2.34
C GLU A 134 8.98 10.07 -1.48
N ALA A 135 7.69 9.74 -1.37
CA ALA A 135 6.78 10.44 -0.45
C ALA A 135 7.29 10.38 1.00
N LEU A 136 7.76 9.20 1.44
CA LEU A 136 8.28 8.99 2.79
C LEU A 136 9.67 9.57 3.06
N LYS A 137 10.45 9.88 2.00
CA LYS A 137 11.69 10.65 2.14
C LYS A 137 11.40 12.12 2.43
N ILE A 138 10.30 12.65 1.88
CA ILE A 138 9.88 14.04 2.07
C ILE A 138 9.12 14.19 3.40
N ASP A 139 8.14 13.33 3.63
CA ASP A 139 7.39 13.25 4.88
C ASP A 139 7.46 11.82 5.44
N PRO A 140 8.40 11.55 6.37
CA PRO A 140 8.50 10.26 7.04
C PRO A 140 7.26 9.89 7.86
N GLY A 141 6.37 10.85 8.14
CA GLY A 141 5.13 10.70 8.88
C GLY A 141 3.90 10.43 8.01
N TYR A 142 4.04 10.34 6.69
CA TYR A 142 2.91 10.18 5.77
C TYR A 142 2.23 8.81 5.92
N VAL A 143 1.21 8.75 6.78
CA VAL A 143 0.55 7.51 7.24
C VAL A 143 0.03 6.65 6.10
N ASP A 144 -0.65 7.26 5.13
CA ASP A 144 -1.21 6.49 4.01
C ASP A 144 -0.13 5.86 3.12
N ALA A 145 1.04 6.51 3.01
CA ALA A 145 2.17 6.01 2.25
C ALA A 145 2.85 4.87 2.99
N LEU A 146 3.00 4.97 4.33
CA LEU A 146 3.46 3.86 5.17
C LEU A 146 2.54 2.63 5.02
N ASN A 147 1.22 2.85 5.11
CA ASN A 147 0.22 1.79 4.99
C ASN A 147 0.26 1.12 3.61
N ASN A 148 0.20 1.89 2.52
CA ASN A 148 0.22 1.33 1.17
C ASN A 148 1.57 0.69 0.82
N LEU A 149 2.68 1.21 1.34
CA LEU A 149 3.99 0.58 1.19
C LEU A 149 4.04 -0.77 1.93
N ALA A 150 3.42 -0.88 3.10
CA ALA A 150 3.31 -2.14 3.82
C ALA A 150 2.52 -3.20 3.04
N VAL A 151 1.42 -2.80 2.38
CA VAL A 151 0.65 -3.70 1.50
C VAL A 151 1.50 -4.21 0.33
N ILE A 152 2.37 -3.36 -0.24
CA ILE A 152 3.32 -3.83 -1.26
C ILE A 152 4.34 -4.81 -0.66
N TYR A 153 4.87 -4.54 0.53
CA TYR A 153 5.79 -5.47 1.19
C TYR A 153 5.14 -6.81 1.53
N MET A 154 3.86 -6.79 1.89
CA MET A 154 3.02 -7.98 2.04
C MET A 154 2.97 -8.79 0.73
N HIS A 155 2.70 -8.17 -0.42
CA HIS A 155 2.77 -8.83 -1.73
C HIS A 155 4.16 -9.39 -2.06
N GLU A 156 5.22 -8.71 -1.63
CA GLU A 156 6.62 -9.15 -1.76
C GLU A 156 7.01 -10.21 -0.71
N LYS A 157 6.08 -10.63 0.17
CA LYS A 157 6.31 -11.54 1.31
C LYS A 157 7.35 -11.02 2.33
N ASN A 158 7.66 -9.74 2.30
CA ASN A 158 8.51 -9.08 3.27
C ASN A 158 7.69 -8.61 4.48
N PHE A 159 7.17 -9.58 5.24
CA PHE A 159 6.26 -9.33 6.36
C PHE A 159 6.90 -8.49 7.47
N SER A 160 8.21 -8.62 7.68
CA SER A 160 8.95 -7.81 8.66
C SER A 160 8.96 -6.33 8.28
N ALA A 161 9.16 -5.99 7.00
CA ALA A 161 9.07 -4.60 6.55
C ALA A 161 7.63 -4.08 6.59
N ALA A 162 6.66 -4.91 6.22
CA ALA A 162 5.24 -4.55 6.33
C ALA A 162 4.86 -4.20 7.78
N GLN A 163 5.17 -5.09 8.73
CA GLN A 163 4.90 -4.91 10.15
C GLN A 163 5.50 -3.60 10.67
N ARG A 164 6.79 -3.32 10.40
CA ARG A 164 7.45 -2.07 10.84
C ARG A 164 6.75 -0.81 10.33
N ASN A 165 6.33 -0.81 9.06
CA ASN A 165 5.63 0.34 8.47
C ASN A 165 4.24 0.54 9.10
N LEU A 166 3.51 -0.55 9.34
CA LEU A 166 2.18 -0.50 9.95
C LEU A 166 2.24 -0.07 11.42
N GLU A 167 3.19 -0.61 12.19
CA GLU A 167 3.41 -0.17 13.58
C GLU A 167 3.81 1.31 13.65
N LYS A 168 4.62 1.79 12.69
CA LYS A 168 4.92 3.22 12.58
C LYS A 168 3.67 4.03 12.25
N ALA A 169 2.85 3.58 11.30
CA ALA A 169 1.59 4.22 10.94
C ALA A 169 0.64 4.32 12.16
N ILE A 170 0.53 3.25 12.95
CA ILE A 170 -0.25 3.23 14.21
C ILE A 170 0.28 4.24 15.22
N ARG A 171 1.59 4.31 15.43
CA ARG A 171 2.19 5.29 16.37
C ARG A 171 1.89 6.73 15.95
N LEU A 172 1.89 7.01 14.65
CA LEU A 172 1.65 8.35 14.11
C LEU A 172 0.17 8.74 14.11
N LYS A 173 -0.72 7.79 13.81
CA LYS A 173 -2.17 8.01 13.78
C LYS A 173 -2.90 6.80 14.38
N PRO A 174 -3.02 6.74 15.72
CA PRO A 174 -3.68 5.61 16.40
C PRO A 174 -5.17 5.47 16.11
N ALA A 175 -5.80 6.51 15.54
CA ALA A 175 -7.19 6.51 15.13
C ALA A 175 -7.42 5.95 13.71
N ASP A 176 -6.36 5.57 12.99
CA ASP A 176 -6.48 5.00 11.65
C ASP A 176 -6.75 3.49 11.71
N VAL A 177 -7.81 3.02 11.05
CA VAL A 177 -8.24 1.61 11.06
C VAL A 177 -7.35 0.73 10.19
N ASP A 178 -6.92 1.25 9.03
CA ASP A 178 -6.29 0.44 8.00
C ASP A 178 -4.99 -0.24 8.50
N PRO A 179 -4.11 0.44 9.26
CA PRO A 179 -2.91 -0.18 9.79
C PRO A 179 -3.16 -1.35 10.75
N TYR A 180 -4.22 -1.28 11.57
CA TYR A 180 -4.58 -2.37 12.48
C TYR A 180 -5.11 -3.57 11.71
N TYR A 181 -5.98 -3.35 10.72
CA TYR A 181 -6.49 -4.42 9.88
C TYR A 181 -5.36 -5.11 9.10
N ASN A 182 -4.47 -4.32 8.48
CA ASN A 182 -3.33 -4.86 7.74
C ASN A 182 -2.36 -5.63 8.64
N LEU A 183 -2.14 -5.21 9.90
CA LEU A 183 -1.38 -6.01 10.86
C LEU A 183 -2.07 -7.33 11.19
N ALA A 184 -3.40 -7.34 11.33
CA ALA A 184 -4.14 -8.58 11.52
C ALA A 184 -3.91 -9.56 10.36
N CYS A 185 -3.94 -9.07 9.12
CA CYS A 185 -3.62 -9.88 7.94
C CYS A 185 -2.16 -10.35 7.94
N VAL A 186 -1.18 -9.48 8.28
CA VAL A 186 0.24 -9.87 8.40
C VAL A 186 0.41 -11.02 9.40
N PHE A 187 -0.15 -10.90 10.59
CA PHE A 187 -0.05 -11.93 11.62
C PHE A 187 -0.78 -13.21 11.24
N ALA A 188 -1.94 -13.10 10.58
CA ALA A 188 -2.67 -14.26 10.06
C ALA A 188 -1.81 -15.03 9.05
N ILE A 189 -1.22 -14.36 8.06
CA ILE A 189 -0.36 -15.01 7.05
C ILE A 189 0.87 -15.65 7.69
N LYS A 190 1.42 -15.06 8.76
CA LYS A 190 2.54 -15.63 9.54
C LYS A 190 2.13 -16.81 10.44
N GLY A 191 0.83 -17.11 10.58
CA GLY A 191 0.31 -18.13 11.48
C GLY A 191 0.19 -17.69 12.94
N GLU A 192 0.44 -16.42 13.25
CA GLU A 192 0.37 -15.84 14.59
C GLU A 192 -1.09 -15.46 14.93
N VAL A 193 -1.95 -16.47 15.08
CA VAL A 193 -3.41 -16.32 15.21
C VAL A 193 -3.84 -15.38 16.34
N SER A 194 -3.26 -15.53 17.54
CA SER A 194 -3.63 -14.69 18.69
C SER A 194 -3.35 -13.19 18.46
N LYS A 195 -2.19 -12.85 17.87
CA LYS A 195 -1.87 -11.46 17.53
C LYS A 195 -2.77 -10.93 16.43
N SER A 196 -3.09 -11.76 15.44
CA SER A 196 -4.03 -11.40 14.38
C SER A 196 -5.40 -11.03 14.96
N LEU A 197 -5.95 -11.85 15.85
CA LEU A 197 -7.24 -11.62 16.50
C LEU A 197 -7.24 -10.36 17.36
N SER A 198 -6.15 -10.09 18.09
CA SER A 198 -6.00 -8.86 18.87
C SER A 198 -6.08 -7.60 18.00
N HIS A 199 -5.32 -7.56 16.90
CA HIS A 199 -5.35 -6.43 15.97
C HIS A 199 -6.68 -6.33 15.21
N LEU A 200 -7.28 -7.46 14.84
CA LEU A 200 -8.60 -7.48 14.18
C LEU A 200 -9.69 -6.94 15.12
N LYS A 201 -9.68 -7.34 16.39
CA LYS A 201 -10.60 -6.83 17.42
C LYS A 201 -10.48 -5.32 17.56
N LYS A 202 -9.25 -4.79 17.53
CA LYS A 202 -9.01 -3.34 17.57
C LYS A 202 -9.55 -2.64 16.31
N ALA A 203 -9.31 -3.19 15.13
CA ALA A 203 -9.85 -2.62 13.89
C ALA A 203 -11.39 -2.61 13.89
N VAL A 204 -12.04 -3.70 14.32
CA VAL A 204 -13.51 -3.81 14.39
C VAL A 204 -14.12 -2.88 15.45
N SER A 205 -13.45 -2.63 16.57
CA SER A 205 -13.95 -1.69 17.58
C SER A 205 -13.90 -0.23 17.13
N MET A 206 -13.03 0.08 16.15
CA MET A 206 -12.91 1.41 15.55
C MET A 206 -13.85 1.59 14.36
N ASP A 207 -13.97 0.58 13.49
CA ASP A 207 -14.93 0.55 12.40
C ASP A 207 -15.61 -0.81 12.28
N ARG A 208 -16.92 -0.83 12.54
CA ARG A 208 -17.75 -2.04 12.46
C ARG A 208 -17.81 -2.62 11.04
N SER A 209 -17.59 -1.81 9.99
CA SER A 209 -17.59 -2.25 8.59
C SER A 209 -16.50 -3.30 8.31
N VAL A 210 -15.40 -3.27 9.08
CA VAL A 210 -14.27 -4.22 9.01
C VAL A 210 -14.75 -5.67 9.12
N ARG A 211 -15.84 -5.93 9.85
CA ARG A 211 -16.41 -7.29 9.97
C ARG A 211 -16.72 -7.91 8.61
N GLN A 212 -17.29 -7.13 7.70
CA GLN A 212 -17.67 -7.63 6.38
C GLN A 212 -16.45 -7.95 5.52
N TRP A 213 -15.37 -7.17 5.65
CA TRP A 213 -14.11 -7.41 4.94
C TRP A 213 -13.44 -8.67 5.47
N ALA A 214 -13.33 -8.78 6.80
CA ALA A 214 -12.65 -9.89 7.45
C ALA A 214 -13.29 -11.26 7.17
N GLN A 215 -14.62 -11.31 7.04
CA GLN A 215 -15.34 -12.53 6.63
C GLN A 215 -14.99 -13.01 5.23
N LYS A 216 -14.61 -12.10 4.33
CA LYS A 216 -14.37 -12.39 2.90
C LYS A 216 -12.88 -12.51 2.57
N ASP A 217 -12.02 -11.89 3.37
CA ASP A 217 -10.58 -11.80 3.10
C ASP A 217 -9.85 -13.13 3.28
N ALA A 218 -9.26 -13.62 2.19
CA ALA A 218 -8.56 -14.90 2.16
C ALA A 218 -7.35 -14.94 3.10
N ASP A 219 -6.74 -13.78 3.41
CA ASP A 219 -5.57 -13.71 4.27
C ASP A 219 -5.89 -14.08 5.73
N LEU A 220 -7.18 -14.00 6.12
CA LEU A 220 -7.66 -14.36 7.46
C LEU A 220 -8.23 -15.78 7.55
N ASN A 221 -8.14 -16.60 6.48
CA ASN A 221 -8.75 -17.93 6.42
C ASN A 221 -8.35 -18.86 7.57
N ASN A 222 -7.07 -18.81 7.99
CA ASN A 222 -6.57 -19.62 9.11
C ASN A 222 -7.05 -19.12 10.48
N VAL A 223 -7.44 -17.84 10.57
CA VAL A 223 -7.94 -17.21 11.79
C VAL A 223 -9.45 -17.44 11.95
N ARG A 224 -10.21 -17.56 10.85
CA ARG A 224 -11.69 -17.74 10.88
C ARG A 224 -12.19 -18.93 11.70
N ARG A 225 -11.34 -19.95 11.88
CA ARG A 225 -11.70 -21.16 12.64
C ARG A 225 -11.64 -20.94 14.15
N ALA A 226 -10.96 -19.90 14.62
CA ALA A 226 -10.87 -19.58 16.04
C ALA A 226 -12.24 -19.15 16.59
N PRO A 227 -12.65 -19.63 17.79
CA PRO A 227 -13.88 -19.18 18.44
C PRO A 227 -13.93 -17.66 18.61
N GLU A 228 -12.82 -17.06 19.04
CA GLU A 228 -12.64 -15.61 19.20
C GLU A 228 -12.93 -14.82 17.92
N PHE A 229 -12.65 -15.38 16.74
CA PHE A 229 -12.97 -14.73 15.47
C PHE A 229 -14.49 -14.55 15.31
N LYS A 230 -15.28 -15.56 15.70
CA LYS A 230 -16.74 -15.49 15.63
C LYS A 230 -17.29 -14.38 16.52
N ASP A 231 -16.73 -14.22 17.71
CA ASP A 231 -17.13 -13.17 18.65
C ASP A 231 -16.77 -11.77 18.14
N ILE A 232 -15.61 -11.61 17.51
CA ILE A 232 -15.19 -10.32 16.92
C ILE A 232 -16.13 -9.89 15.79
N ILE A 233 -16.60 -10.86 15.00
CA ILE A 233 -17.32 -10.62 13.76
C ILE A 233 -18.85 -10.61 13.92
N ARG A 234 -19.35 -10.96 15.10
CA ARG A 234 -20.78 -10.94 15.43
C ARG A 234 -21.40 -9.54 15.41
#